data_AF-A0A9D7EG31-F1
#
_entry.id   AF-A0A9D7EG31-F1
#
_cell.length_a   1.000
_cell.length_b   1.000
_cell.length_c   1.000
_cell.angle_alpha   90.00
_cell.angle_beta   90.00
_cell.angle_gamma   90.00
#
_symmetry.space_group_name_H-M   'P 1'
#
loop_
_entity.id
_entity.type
_entity.pdbx_description
1 polymer ?
#
loop_
_entity_poly.entity_id
_entity_poly.type
_entity_poly.pdbx_seq_one_letter_code
_entity_poly.pdbx_strand_id
1 'polypeptide(L)'
;MKIVALLGFALNVGCVMAQALFDLDTTFRSTVERRTVNSIQLLPDGDVVISGIIRFPGDANDRNGARLNPDGSQDLSFANVTYMGGKLVPWNGRIYAGNGNIVRRLWPDGTLDTDFILMNADPYFSSGQGGDYHVYPDGRIIMTGLHLLSDTIHGFEGFYSLIWFSNTGYLDTTAHHRTSDNSIFALEEQPDGRFLCSGWISQYEGQPVGHVFRVLPDGALDPSFPRTSCGEKRMLSRCSRMDA
;
A
#
# COMPACT_ATOMS: atom_id res chain seq x y z
N MET A 1 4.75 30.88 26.28
CA MET A 1 6.22 30.93 26.45
C MET A 1 6.56 31.50 27.83
N LYS A 2 6.76 30.63 28.83
CA LYS A 2 7.50 30.91 30.07
C LYS A 2 8.13 29.59 30.52
N ILE A 3 9.46 29.60 30.62
CA ILE A 3 10.34 28.50 30.99
C ILE A 3 10.44 28.49 32.52
N VAL A 4 10.27 27.34 33.17
CA VAL A 4 10.75 27.10 34.54
C VAL A 4 11.57 25.83 34.51
N ALA A 5 12.89 26.00 34.70
CA ALA A 5 13.82 24.93 34.99
C ALA A 5 13.81 24.69 36.50
N LEU A 6 13.66 23.43 36.92
CA LEU A 6 14.06 23.00 38.25
C LEU A 6 14.93 21.75 38.09
N LEU A 7 16.18 21.88 38.52
CA LEU A 7 17.18 20.82 38.55
C LEU A 7 17.26 20.26 39.98
N GLY A 8 17.30 18.94 40.10
CA GLY A 8 17.93 18.23 41.21
C GLY A 8 17.01 17.46 42.15
N PHE A 9 16.95 16.14 41.99
CA PHE A 9 17.71 15.20 42.84
C PHE A 9 17.55 13.78 42.30
N ALA A 10 18.66 13.06 42.16
CA ALA A 10 18.69 11.67 41.73
C ALA A 10 18.37 10.73 42.90
N LEU A 11 17.37 9.87 42.70
CA LEU A 11 17.20 8.60 43.40
C LEU A 11 16.73 7.58 42.35
N ASN A 12 17.64 6.70 41.95
CA ASN A 12 17.31 5.48 41.20
C ASN A 12 16.47 4.58 42.12
N VAL A 13 15.26 4.21 41.72
CA VAL A 13 14.91 2.89 41.15
C VAL A 13 13.47 2.98 40.68
N GLY A 14 13.29 2.70 39.39
CA GLY A 14 12.00 2.70 38.74
C GLY A 14 12.23 2.75 37.25
N CYS A 15 12.78 1.67 36.70
CA CYS A 15 12.65 1.42 35.28
C CYS A 15 11.14 1.35 35.02
N VAL A 16 10.55 2.47 34.59
CA VAL A 16 9.22 2.45 33.99
C VAL A 16 9.43 1.84 32.62
N MET A 17 9.58 0.52 32.60
CA MET A 17 9.15 -0.25 31.45
C MET A 17 7.65 -0.02 31.39
N ALA A 18 7.21 0.96 30.60
CA ALA A 18 5.89 0.88 30.00
C ALA A 18 5.94 -0.24 28.95
N GLN A 19 6.18 -1.48 29.40
CA GLN A 19 5.62 -2.62 28.72
C GLN A 19 4.15 -2.56 29.06
N ALA A 20 3.39 -1.85 28.22
CA ALA A 20 1.98 -2.17 28.09
C ALA A 20 1.93 -3.69 27.94
N LEU A 21 1.31 -4.38 28.89
CA LEU A 21 1.09 -5.80 28.75
C LEU A 21 0.41 -6.00 27.39
N PHE A 22 0.94 -6.89 26.57
CA PHE A 22 0.26 -7.42 25.39
C PHE A 22 -0.89 -8.34 25.85
N ASP A 23 -1.70 -7.86 26.80
CA ASP A 23 -2.87 -8.59 27.28
C ASP A 23 -3.92 -8.56 26.17
N LEU A 24 -4.45 -9.74 25.88
CA LEU A 24 -5.52 -9.91 24.92
C LEU A 24 -6.75 -9.16 25.42
N ASP A 25 -7.25 -8.20 24.63
CA ASP A 25 -8.55 -7.59 24.89
C ASP A 25 -9.66 -8.63 24.66
N THR A 26 -10.20 -9.14 25.76
CA THR A 26 -11.31 -10.10 25.72
C THR A 26 -12.67 -9.45 25.54
N THR A 27 -12.76 -8.13 25.47
CA THR A 27 -14.01 -7.40 25.31
C THR A 27 -14.35 -7.13 23.84
N PHE A 28 -13.35 -7.02 22.96
CA PHE A 28 -13.57 -6.95 21.52
C PHE A 28 -14.10 -8.27 20.97
N ARG A 29 -15.36 -8.30 20.52
CA ARG A 29 -16.04 -9.50 20.02
C ARG A 29 -16.88 -9.15 18.78
N SER A 30 -16.42 -9.62 17.62
CA SER A 30 -17.11 -9.41 16.35
C SER A 30 -17.69 -10.71 15.79
N THR A 31 -18.94 -10.67 15.32
CA THR A 31 -19.66 -11.79 14.71
C THR A 31 -19.68 -11.62 13.19
N VAL A 32 -18.72 -12.24 12.50
CA VAL A 32 -18.64 -12.22 11.03
C VAL A 32 -18.85 -13.64 10.50
N GLU A 33 -19.87 -13.85 9.68
CA GLU A 33 -20.29 -15.18 9.20
C GLU A 33 -19.41 -15.70 8.06
N ARG A 34 -19.00 -14.80 7.16
CA ARG A 34 -18.13 -15.11 6.03
C ARG A 34 -17.01 -14.09 5.99
N ARG A 35 -15.76 -14.55 5.86
CA ARG A 35 -14.63 -13.62 5.97
C ARG A 35 -13.48 -13.90 5.02
N THR A 36 -13.27 -12.94 4.13
CA THR A 36 -11.94 -12.56 3.66
C THR A 36 -11.72 -11.14 4.20
N VAL A 37 -10.85 -10.94 5.20
CA VAL A 37 -10.42 -9.58 5.58
C VAL A 37 -9.10 -9.32 4.91
N ASN A 38 -9.05 -8.27 4.10
CA ASN A 38 -7.86 -7.89 3.37
C ASN A 38 -7.05 -6.83 4.11
N SER A 39 -7.69 -5.95 4.87
CA SER A 39 -7.01 -4.94 5.66
C SER A 39 -7.83 -4.54 6.89
N ILE A 40 -7.13 -4.12 7.94
CA ILE A 40 -7.67 -3.69 9.22
C ILE A 40 -6.93 -2.42 9.62
N GLN A 41 -7.66 -1.38 10.01
CA GLN A 41 -7.09 -0.12 10.49
C GLN A 41 -7.77 0.31 11.78
N LEU A 42 -6.96 0.57 12.80
CA LEU A 42 -7.41 1.16 14.07
C LEU A 42 -7.48 2.68 13.90
N LEU A 43 -8.62 3.26 14.28
CA LEU A 43 -8.85 4.68 14.27
C LEU A 43 -8.49 5.31 15.64
N PRO A 44 -8.21 6.64 15.70
CA PRO A 44 -7.84 7.31 16.94
C PRO A 44 -8.90 7.26 18.05
N ASP A 45 -10.17 7.06 17.69
CA ASP A 45 -11.30 6.92 18.60
C ASP A 45 -11.46 5.50 19.17
N GLY A 46 -10.63 4.55 18.73
CA GLY A 46 -10.67 3.14 19.15
C GLY A 46 -11.50 2.24 18.25
N ASP A 47 -12.19 2.82 17.26
CA ASP A 47 -12.94 2.04 16.28
C ASP A 47 -12.00 1.38 15.28
N VAL A 48 -12.50 0.35 14.61
CA VAL A 48 -11.73 -0.41 13.63
C VAL A 48 -12.44 -0.40 12.30
N VAL A 49 -11.76 0.04 11.24
CA VAL A 49 -12.23 -0.12 9.87
C VAL A 49 -11.62 -1.39 9.27
N ILE A 50 -12.47 -2.23 8.70
CA ILE A 50 -12.09 -3.46 8.02
C ILE A 50 -12.52 -3.42 6.56
N SER A 51 -11.71 -4.03 5.69
CA SER A 51 -12.04 -4.20 4.27
C SER A 51 -11.94 -5.67 3.86
N GLY A 52 -12.65 -6.04 2.80
CA GLY A 52 -12.58 -7.38 2.21
C GLY A 52 -13.90 -7.85 1.63
N ILE A 53 -14.22 -9.13 1.81
CA ILE A 53 -15.55 -9.69 1.55
C ILE A 53 -16.10 -10.11 2.90
N ILE A 54 -17.00 -9.30 3.44
CA ILE A 54 -17.47 -9.39 4.83
C ILE A 54 -18.99 -9.54 4.83
N ARG A 55 -19.50 -10.47 5.64
CA ARG A 55 -20.94 -10.62 5.89
C ARG A 55 -21.20 -10.76 7.39
N PHE A 56 -22.08 -9.92 7.93
CA PHE A 56 -22.56 -10.04 9.31
C PHE A 56 -23.88 -10.82 9.36
N PRO A 57 -24.26 -11.39 10.52
CA PRO A 57 -25.54 -12.04 10.68
C PRO A 57 -26.72 -11.15 10.28
N GLY A 58 -27.56 -11.67 9.37
CA GLY A 58 -28.73 -10.96 8.87
C GLY A 58 -28.49 -10.06 7.65
N ASP A 59 -27.25 -9.91 7.19
CA ASP A 59 -26.97 -9.18 5.95
C ASP A 59 -27.49 -9.94 4.72
N ALA A 60 -28.20 -9.24 3.84
CA ALA A 60 -28.67 -9.80 2.58
C ALA A 60 -27.54 -9.99 1.54
N ASN A 61 -26.47 -9.19 1.64
CA ASN A 61 -25.38 -9.13 0.65
C ASN A 61 -24.01 -9.03 1.34
N ASP A 62 -22.93 -9.34 0.61
CA ASP A 62 -21.58 -9.10 1.09
C ASP A 62 -21.27 -7.60 1.08
N ARG A 63 -20.45 -7.15 2.04
CA ARG A 63 -19.92 -5.80 2.13
C ARG A 63 -18.44 -5.79 1.76
N ASN A 64 -17.98 -4.70 1.15
CA ASN A 64 -16.56 -4.50 0.83
C ASN A 64 -15.75 -3.91 1.98
N GLY A 65 -16.42 -3.49 3.04
CA GLY A 65 -15.82 -3.13 4.32
C GLY A 65 -16.89 -2.74 5.33
N ALA A 66 -16.46 -2.50 6.55
CA ALA A 66 -17.31 -2.11 7.67
C ALA A 66 -16.46 -1.38 8.71
N ARG A 67 -17.13 -0.61 9.57
CA ARG A 67 -16.56 -0.09 10.80
C ARG A 67 -17.11 -0.88 11.99
N LEU A 68 -16.22 -1.17 12.93
CA LEU A 68 -16.52 -1.84 14.18
C LEU A 68 -16.24 -0.88 15.33
N ASN A 69 -17.15 -0.83 16.30
CA ASN A 69 -16.96 -0.11 17.55
C ASN A 69 -15.84 -0.78 18.38
N PRO A 70 -15.38 -0.17 19.49
CA PRO A 70 -14.27 -0.72 20.29
C PRO A 70 -14.62 -2.04 20.99
N ASP A 71 -15.90 -2.38 21.08
CA ASP A 71 -16.39 -3.67 21.58
C ASP A 71 -16.50 -4.75 20.47
N GLY A 72 -16.19 -4.41 19.22
CA GLY A 72 -16.26 -5.29 18.06
C GLY A 72 -17.67 -5.42 17.44
N SER A 73 -18.68 -4.75 18.01
CA SER A 73 -20.00 -4.62 17.39
C SER A 73 -19.91 -3.77 16.13
N GLN A 74 -20.83 -4.02 15.18
CA GLN A 74 -20.83 -3.27 13.94
C GLN A 74 -21.37 -1.85 14.15
N ASP A 75 -20.67 -0.84 13.61
CA ASP A 75 -21.23 0.48 13.41
C ASP A 75 -22.16 0.46 12.18
N LEU A 76 -23.45 0.62 12.42
CA LEU A 76 -24.49 0.61 11.37
C LEU A 76 -24.62 1.97 10.67
N SER A 77 -24.02 3.03 11.20
CA SER A 77 -24.02 4.36 10.57
C SER A 77 -22.98 4.49 9.46
N PHE A 78 -21.98 3.61 9.46
CA PHE A 78 -20.94 3.56 8.45
C PHE A 78 -21.55 3.29 7.06
N ALA A 79 -21.20 4.15 6.09
CA ALA A 79 -21.74 4.06 4.74
C ALA A 79 -21.40 2.70 4.11
N ASN A 80 -22.36 2.09 3.40
CA ASN A 80 -22.08 0.86 2.66
C ASN A 80 -21.28 1.21 1.40
N VAL A 81 -19.96 1.10 1.50
CA VAL A 81 -19.04 1.48 0.43
C VAL A 81 -18.79 0.28 -0.49
N THR A 82 -19.32 0.30 -1.71
CA THR A 82 -19.11 -0.73 -2.76
C THR A 82 -17.66 -0.77 -3.29
N TYR A 83 -16.82 0.10 -2.77
CA TYR A 83 -15.59 0.53 -3.40
C TYR A 83 -14.36 0.40 -2.50
N MET A 84 -14.55 -0.13 -1.29
CA MET A 84 -13.49 -0.69 -0.47
C MET A 84 -13.16 -2.12 -0.93
N GLY A 85 -12.39 -2.86 -0.14
CA GLY A 85 -12.21 -4.31 -0.33
C GLY A 85 -10.76 -4.76 -0.31
N GLY A 86 -9.79 -3.87 -0.50
CA GLY A 86 -8.35 -4.19 -0.46
C GLY A 86 -7.62 -3.42 0.64
N LYS A 87 -6.35 -3.08 0.40
CA LYS A 87 -5.50 -2.36 1.36
C LYS A 87 -6.14 -1.04 1.79
N LEU A 88 -6.12 -0.78 3.10
CA LEU A 88 -6.50 0.49 3.71
C LEU A 88 -5.26 1.20 4.23
N VAL A 89 -5.11 2.50 3.97
CA VAL A 89 -4.00 3.32 4.49
C VAL A 89 -4.55 4.61 5.10
N PRO A 90 -4.42 4.84 6.42
CA PRO A 90 -4.87 6.07 7.05
C PRO A 90 -3.97 7.25 6.64
N TRP A 91 -4.57 8.42 6.43
CA TRP A 91 -3.85 9.64 6.07
C TRP A 91 -4.67 10.88 6.45
N ASN A 92 -4.14 11.74 7.32
CA ASN A 92 -4.74 13.03 7.71
C ASN A 92 -6.24 12.97 8.05
N GLY A 93 -6.66 12.00 8.88
CA GLY A 93 -8.05 11.82 9.29
C GLY A 93 -8.96 11.22 8.21
N ARG A 94 -8.39 10.79 7.09
CA ARG A 94 -9.05 10.08 5.99
C ARG A 94 -8.42 8.71 5.80
N ILE A 95 -8.97 7.91 4.91
CA ILE A 95 -8.51 6.57 4.60
C ILE A 95 -8.39 6.42 3.08
N TYR A 96 -7.21 6.08 2.59
CA TYR A 96 -7.06 5.55 1.24
C TYR A 96 -7.51 4.08 1.22
N ALA A 97 -8.28 3.71 0.22
CA ALA A 97 -8.78 2.36 0.02
C ALA A 97 -8.56 1.95 -1.43
N GLY A 98 -7.84 0.84 -1.64
CA GLY A 98 -7.71 0.22 -2.96
C GLY A 98 -8.61 -1.00 -3.08
N ASN A 99 -9.14 -1.30 -4.27
CA ASN A 99 -9.82 -2.58 -4.55
C ASN A 99 -9.12 -3.42 -5.64
N GLY A 100 -7.81 -3.21 -5.81
CA GLY A 100 -7.00 -3.81 -6.86
C GLY A 100 -6.85 -2.89 -8.06
N ASN A 101 -7.94 -2.35 -8.61
CA ASN A 101 -7.84 -1.63 -9.89
C ASN A 101 -7.59 -0.13 -9.78
N ILE A 102 -8.08 0.51 -8.71
CA ILE A 102 -7.85 1.94 -8.43
C ILE A 102 -7.78 2.19 -6.93
N VAL A 103 -7.25 3.34 -6.57
CA VAL A 103 -7.25 3.89 -5.22
C VAL A 103 -8.33 4.96 -5.08
N ARG A 104 -8.98 5.01 -3.93
CA ARG A 104 -9.96 6.03 -3.56
C ARG A 104 -9.61 6.60 -2.19
N ARG A 105 -10.13 7.78 -1.86
CA ARG A 105 -10.04 8.35 -0.52
C ARG A 105 -11.42 8.47 0.11
N LEU A 106 -11.52 8.09 1.37
CA LEU A 106 -12.76 8.01 2.13
C LEU A 106 -12.61 8.80 3.44
N TRP A 107 -13.73 9.30 3.93
CA TRP A 107 -13.87 9.73 5.32
C TRP A 107 -14.01 8.51 6.26
N PRO A 108 -13.72 8.66 7.57
CA PRO A 108 -13.85 7.56 8.54
C PRO A 108 -15.29 7.04 8.74
N ASP A 109 -16.30 7.78 8.28
CA ASP A 109 -17.70 7.33 8.23
C ASP A 109 -18.02 6.49 6.97
N GLY A 110 -17.03 6.28 6.10
CA GLY A 110 -17.13 5.52 4.87
C GLY A 110 -17.57 6.33 3.65
N THR A 111 -17.95 7.60 3.81
CA THR A 111 -18.32 8.44 2.67
C THR A 111 -17.12 8.72 1.78
N LEU A 112 -17.34 8.83 0.46
CA LEU A 112 -16.27 9.16 -0.49
C LEU A 112 -15.79 10.60 -0.28
N ASP A 113 -14.48 10.81 -0.22
CA ASP A 113 -13.91 12.14 -0.23
C ASP A 113 -13.89 12.68 -1.66
N THR A 114 -14.71 13.68 -1.94
CA THR A 114 -14.86 14.29 -3.27
C THR A 114 -13.69 15.18 -3.68
N ASP A 115 -12.78 15.51 -2.76
CA ASP A 115 -11.54 16.25 -3.08
C ASP A 115 -10.49 15.34 -3.76
N PHE A 116 -10.72 14.03 -3.75
CA PHE A 116 -9.92 13.06 -4.48
C PHE A 116 -10.76 12.51 -5.64
N ILE A 117 -10.32 12.72 -6.87
CA ILE A 117 -11.07 12.24 -8.02
C ILE A 117 -11.11 10.71 -8.06
N LEU A 118 -12.16 10.17 -8.66
CA LEU A 118 -12.12 8.78 -9.10
C LEU A 118 -11.07 8.71 -10.22
N MET A 119 -9.98 7.98 -10.00
CA MET A 119 -8.81 8.01 -10.92
C MET A 119 -9.17 7.68 -12.38
N ASN A 120 -10.12 6.78 -12.62
CA ASN A 120 -10.62 6.44 -13.96
C ASN A 120 -11.55 7.50 -14.59
N ALA A 121 -11.90 8.57 -13.86
CA ALA A 121 -12.64 9.70 -14.40
C ALA A 121 -11.69 10.73 -15.05
N ASP A 122 -10.39 10.65 -14.79
CA ASP A 122 -9.37 11.43 -15.49
C ASP A 122 -9.17 10.89 -16.91
N PRO A 123 -9.06 11.75 -17.94
CA PRO A 123 -8.91 11.30 -19.32
C PRO A 123 -7.56 10.62 -19.62
N TYR A 124 -6.56 10.77 -18.76
CA TYR A 124 -5.21 10.29 -19.04
C TYR A 124 -4.88 8.94 -18.41
N PHE A 125 -5.72 8.44 -17.51
CA PHE A 125 -5.50 7.16 -16.84
C PHE A 125 -6.68 6.21 -17.01
N SER A 126 -6.38 4.97 -17.40
CA SER A 126 -7.35 3.88 -17.42
C SER A 126 -6.77 2.66 -16.72
N SER A 127 -7.47 2.21 -15.66
CA SER A 127 -7.03 1.05 -14.89
C SER A 127 -7.08 -0.23 -15.74
N GLY A 128 -5.95 -0.92 -15.87
CA GLY A 128 -5.90 -2.31 -16.32
C GLY A 128 -5.82 -3.30 -15.15
N GLN A 129 -4.83 -4.18 -15.20
CA GLN A 129 -4.57 -5.15 -14.13
C GLN A 129 -4.10 -4.41 -12.88
N GLY A 130 -4.76 -4.70 -11.76
CA GLY A 130 -4.47 -4.11 -10.48
C GLY A 130 -3.17 -4.57 -9.83
N GLY A 131 -2.59 -3.71 -9.01
CA GLY A 131 -1.48 -4.01 -8.11
C GLY A 131 -1.71 -3.42 -6.72
N ASP A 132 -0.62 -3.01 -6.06
CA ASP A 132 -0.64 -2.36 -4.75
C ASP A 132 -0.33 -0.86 -4.86
N TYR A 133 -0.48 -0.12 -3.77
CA TYR A 133 -0.16 1.30 -3.70
C TYR A 133 0.54 1.66 -2.39
N HIS A 134 1.28 2.76 -2.43
CA HIS A 134 1.86 3.41 -1.27
C HIS A 134 1.41 4.86 -1.21
N VAL A 135 1.17 5.37 0.00
CA VAL A 135 0.73 6.74 0.26
C VAL A 135 1.86 7.49 0.96
N TYR A 136 2.36 8.55 0.32
CA TYR A 136 3.38 9.41 0.89
C TYR A 136 2.81 10.31 2.01
N PRO A 137 3.64 10.88 2.89
CA PRO A 137 3.19 11.78 3.95
C PRO A 137 2.36 12.98 3.46
N ASP A 138 2.63 13.48 2.25
CA ASP A 138 1.89 14.58 1.61
C ASP A 138 0.57 14.14 0.93
N GLY A 139 0.27 12.84 0.94
CA GLY A 139 -0.93 12.22 0.38
C GLY A 139 -0.83 11.87 -1.10
N ARG A 140 0.30 12.18 -1.77
CA ARG A 140 0.55 11.61 -3.09
C ARG A 140 0.59 10.10 -3.00
N ILE A 141 0.27 9.45 -4.10
CA ILE A 141 0.31 7.99 -4.16
C ILE A 141 1.23 7.54 -5.28
N ILE A 142 1.89 6.42 -5.05
CA ILE A 142 2.50 5.61 -6.09
C ILE A 142 1.69 4.32 -6.17
N MET A 143 1.33 3.92 -7.37
CA MET A 143 0.51 2.76 -7.65
C MET A 143 1.23 1.82 -8.60
N THR A 144 1.12 0.53 -8.31
CA THR A 144 1.59 -0.57 -9.15
C THR A 144 0.45 -1.28 -9.86
N GLY A 145 0.78 -1.97 -10.94
CA GLY A 145 -0.14 -2.80 -11.72
C GLY A 145 0.30 -2.85 -13.17
N LEU A 146 -0.66 -2.84 -14.09
CA LEU A 146 -0.44 -2.58 -15.51
C LEU A 146 -1.64 -1.78 -16.03
N HIS A 147 -1.44 -0.48 -16.26
CA HIS A 147 -2.49 0.48 -16.58
C HIS A 147 -2.15 1.25 -17.84
N LEU A 148 -3.17 1.77 -18.52
CA LEU A 148 -3.00 2.54 -19.73
C LEU A 148 -2.91 4.03 -19.37
N LEU A 149 -1.85 4.69 -19.83
CA LEU A 149 -1.77 6.15 -19.89
C LEU A 149 -2.02 6.63 -21.33
N SER A 150 -2.67 7.79 -21.46
CA SER A 150 -3.07 8.37 -22.77
C SER A 150 -2.85 9.89 -22.84
N ASP A 151 -1.83 10.39 -22.15
CA ASP A 151 -1.44 11.80 -22.18
C ASP A 151 -0.43 12.07 -23.30
N THR A 152 -0.94 12.45 -24.46
CA THR A 152 -0.12 12.77 -25.65
C THR A 152 0.67 14.07 -25.51
N ILE A 153 0.29 14.95 -24.57
CA ILE A 153 0.96 16.25 -24.38
C ILE A 153 2.29 16.04 -23.66
N HIS A 154 2.28 15.20 -22.62
CA HIS A 154 3.49 14.88 -21.85
C HIS A 154 4.18 13.59 -22.32
N GLY A 155 3.60 12.88 -23.29
CA GLY A 155 4.18 11.67 -23.89
C GLY A 155 3.96 10.40 -23.08
N PHE A 156 3.02 10.41 -22.12
CA PHE A 156 2.64 9.21 -21.37
C PHE A 156 1.61 8.43 -22.16
N GLU A 157 2.08 7.68 -23.16
CA GLU A 157 1.25 6.86 -24.02
C GLU A 157 1.63 5.38 -23.89
N GLY A 158 0.65 4.53 -23.57
CA GLY A 158 0.82 3.09 -23.49
C GLY A 158 0.74 2.53 -22.07
N PHE A 159 1.25 1.32 -21.87
CA PHE A 159 1.13 0.62 -20.60
C PHE A 159 2.26 0.98 -19.63
N TYR A 160 1.86 1.40 -18.43
CA TYR A 160 2.75 1.72 -17.31
C TYR A 160 2.39 0.85 -16.11
N SER A 161 3.40 0.53 -15.30
CA SER A 161 3.28 -0.40 -14.18
C SER A 161 3.67 0.18 -12.84
N LEU A 162 4.28 1.37 -12.81
CA LEU A 162 4.53 2.16 -11.62
C LEU A 162 4.19 3.63 -11.92
N ILE A 163 3.10 4.12 -11.35
CA ILE A 163 2.49 5.41 -11.73
C ILE A 163 2.31 6.26 -10.47
N TRP A 164 2.63 7.55 -10.58
CA TRP A 164 2.46 8.52 -9.50
C TRP A 164 1.20 9.33 -9.72
N PHE A 165 0.50 9.62 -8.64
CA PHE A 165 -0.64 10.51 -8.64
C PHE A 165 -0.48 11.56 -7.53
N SER A 166 -1.03 12.72 -7.81
CA SER A 166 -1.24 13.78 -6.84
C SER A 166 -2.11 13.32 -5.67
N ASN A 167 -2.09 14.09 -4.57
CA ASN A 167 -3.00 13.87 -3.44
C ASN A 167 -4.46 14.25 -3.75
N THR A 168 -4.79 14.68 -4.96
CA THR A 168 -6.16 14.89 -5.45
C THR A 168 -6.59 13.82 -6.44
N GLY A 169 -5.74 12.81 -6.69
CA GLY A 169 -6.05 11.64 -7.52
C GLY A 169 -5.79 11.81 -9.01
N TYR A 170 -5.37 13.00 -9.45
CA TYR A 170 -4.90 13.25 -10.81
C TYR A 170 -3.51 12.67 -11.03
N LEU A 171 -3.25 12.22 -12.26
CA LEU A 171 -1.93 11.78 -12.71
C LEU A 171 -0.88 12.86 -12.41
N ASP A 172 0.24 12.48 -11.80
CA ASP A 172 1.35 13.41 -11.56
C ASP A 172 2.20 13.54 -12.82
N THR A 173 1.88 14.52 -13.66
CA THR A 173 2.57 14.73 -14.95
C THR A 173 4.01 15.20 -14.82
N THR A 174 4.48 15.48 -13.60
CA THR A 174 5.88 15.85 -13.32
C THR A 174 6.73 14.65 -12.93
N ALA A 175 6.11 13.49 -12.68
CA ALA A 175 6.79 12.27 -12.28
C ALA A 175 7.32 11.46 -13.48
N HIS A 176 8.29 10.60 -13.22
CA HIS A 176 8.78 9.62 -14.19
C HIS A 176 8.06 8.29 -13.97
N HIS A 177 6.89 8.13 -14.59
CA HIS A 177 6.16 6.86 -14.59
C HIS A 177 6.99 5.76 -15.26
N ARG A 178 6.88 4.52 -14.76
CA ARG A 178 7.74 3.41 -15.19
C ARG A 178 6.93 2.27 -15.81
N THR A 179 7.61 1.52 -16.66
CA THR A 179 7.08 0.45 -17.49
C THR A 179 7.69 -0.89 -17.12
N SER A 180 6.94 -1.95 -17.38
CA SER A 180 7.41 -3.34 -17.35
C SER A 180 6.68 -4.15 -18.41
N ASP A 181 7.17 -5.35 -18.68
CA ASP A 181 6.56 -6.27 -19.65
C ASP A 181 5.24 -6.89 -19.16
N ASN A 182 4.93 -6.78 -17.87
CA ASN A 182 3.68 -7.23 -17.26
C ASN A 182 3.40 -6.49 -15.94
N SER A 183 2.48 -7.01 -15.12
CA SER A 183 1.98 -6.37 -13.91
C SER A 183 2.90 -6.54 -12.70
N ILE A 184 3.09 -5.44 -11.96
CA ILE A 184 3.67 -5.45 -10.61
C ILE A 184 2.50 -5.54 -9.62
N PHE A 185 2.48 -6.59 -8.79
CA PHE A 185 1.34 -6.88 -7.91
C PHE A 185 1.51 -6.35 -6.49
N ALA A 186 2.75 -6.23 -6.00
CA ALA A 186 3.01 -5.77 -4.64
C ALA A 186 4.15 -4.76 -4.61
N LEU A 187 4.02 -3.78 -3.72
CA LEU A 187 4.95 -2.68 -3.50
C LEU A 187 5.05 -2.41 -2.01
N GLU A 188 6.25 -2.56 -1.44
CA GLU A 188 6.49 -2.28 -0.03
C GLU A 188 7.67 -1.31 0.12
N GLU A 189 7.44 -0.18 0.79
CA GLU A 189 8.49 0.79 1.08
C GLU A 189 9.42 0.26 2.18
N GLN A 190 10.72 0.41 1.97
CA GLN A 190 11.76 0.12 2.95
C GLN A 190 12.09 1.38 3.76
N PRO A 191 12.69 1.26 4.97
CA PRO A 191 13.00 2.42 5.81
C PRO A 191 13.90 3.49 5.19
N ASP A 192 14.59 3.18 4.08
CA ASP A 192 15.43 4.11 3.33
C ASP A 192 14.73 4.73 2.10
N GLY A 193 13.42 4.53 1.96
CA GLY A 193 12.58 5.05 0.88
C GLY A 193 12.65 4.25 -0.43
N ARG A 194 13.44 3.16 -0.49
CA ARG A 194 13.40 2.22 -1.62
C ARG A 194 12.14 1.38 -1.57
N PHE A 195 11.75 0.78 -2.68
CA PHE A 195 10.60 -0.11 -2.70
C PHE A 195 10.96 -1.52 -3.15
N LEU A 196 10.56 -2.51 -2.35
CA LEU A 196 10.57 -3.91 -2.77
C LEU A 196 9.31 -4.17 -3.60
N CYS A 197 9.52 -4.65 -4.82
CA CYS A 197 8.46 -4.92 -5.79
C CYS A 197 8.37 -6.42 -6.06
N SER A 198 7.16 -6.90 -6.32
CA SER A 198 6.99 -8.26 -6.87
C SER A 198 5.85 -8.33 -7.89
N GLY A 199 5.98 -9.23 -8.87
CA GLY A 199 5.05 -9.34 -9.98
C GLY A 199 5.37 -10.47 -10.95
N TRP A 200 4.48 -10.72 -11.90
CA TRP A 200 4.73 -11.67 -13.01
C TRP A 200 5.45 -10.99 -14.19
N ILE A 201 6.54 -10.28 -13.87
CA ILE A 201 7.37 -9.59 -14.86
C ILE A 201 8.67 -10.34 -15.10
N SER A 202 9.28 -10.10 -16.26
CA SER A 202 10.65 -10.51 -16.57
C SER A 202 11.55 -9.32 -16.97
N GLN A 203 10.94 -8.17 -17.26
CA GLN A 203 11.63 -6.93 -17.61
C GLN A 203 11.01 -5.72 -16.91
N TYR A 204 11.86 -4.80 -16.45
CA TYR A 204 11.48 -3.51 -15.90
C TYR A 204 12.29 -2.42 -16.62
N GLU A 205 11.62 -1.46 -17.25
CA GLU A 205 12.26 -0.43 -18.09
C GLU A 205 13.22 -1.03 -19.14
N GLY A 206 12.82 -2.17 -19.73
CA GLY A 206 13.62 -2.93 -20.70
C GLY A 206 14.83 -3.69 -20.12
N GLN A 207 15.07 -3.63 -18.80
CA GLN A 207 16.14 -4.36 -18.12
C GLN A 207 15.61 -5.69 -17.56
N PRO A 208 16.31 -6.82 -17.71
CA PRO A 208 15.87 -8.08 -17.12
C PRO A 208 15.81 -7.99 -15.59
N VAL A 209 14.78 -8.55 -14.96
CA VAL A 209 14.64 -8.62 -13.50
C VAL A 209 14.04 -9.97 -13.08
N GLY A 210 14.18 -10.33 -11.81
CA GLY A 210 13.42 -11.45 -11.24
C GLY A 210 11.98 -11.03 -10.89
N HIS A 211 11.14 -12.00 -10.52
CA HIS A 211 9.78 -11.72 -10.03
C HIS A 211 9.73 -10.94 -8.71
N VAL A 212 10.88 -10.84 -8.03
CA VAL A 212 11.11 -9.94 -6.90
C VAL A 212 12.32 -9.09 -7.24
N PHE A 213 12.18 -7.78 -7.12
CA PHE A 213 13.20 -6.79 -7.43
C PHE A 213 13.01 -5.56 -6.55
N ARG A 214 13.98 -4.64 -6.56
CA ARG A 214 13.90 -3.40 -5.80
C ARG A 214 14.06 -2.20 -6.72
N VAL A 215 13.33 -1.14 -6.43
CA VAL A 215 13.47 0.16 -7.07
C VAL A 215 13.90 1.21 -6.05
N LEU A 216 14.58 2.24 -6.54
CA LEU A 216 14.95 3.44 -5.81
C LEU A 216 13.71 4.31 -5.51
N PRO A 217 13.80 5.33 -4.64
CA PRO A 217 12.65 6.19 -4.31
C PRO A 217 12.00 6.89 -5.52
N ASP A 218 12.75 7.10 -6.60
CA ASP A 218 12.28 7.67 -7.87
C ASP A 218 11.74 6.61 -8.85
N GLY A 219 11.63 5.36 -8.41
CA GLY A 219 11.21 4.21 -9.23
C GLY A 219 12.26 3.63 -10.17
N ALA A 220 13.48 4.17 -10.24
CA ALA A 220 14.51 3.56 -11.05
C ALA A 220 14.91 2.19 -10.48
N LEU A 221 15.26 1.23 -11.34
CA LEU A 221 15.71 -0.09 -10.88
C LEU A 221 16.96 0.04 -9.98
N ASP A 222 16.95 -0.56 -8.78
CA ASP A 222 18.10 -0.53 -7.87
C ASP A 222 19.16 -1.55 -8.31
N PRO A 223 20.32 -1.11 -8.82
CA PRO A 223 21.38 -2.02 -9.31
C PRO A 223 22.08 -2.78 -8.17
N SER A 224 21.94 -2.32 -6.92
CA SER A 224 22.53 -2.97 -5.75
C SER A 224 21.71 -4.17 -5.26
N PHE A 225 20.48 -4.35 -5.74
CA PHE A 225 19.64 -5.47 -5.35
C PHE A 225 20.05 -6.74 -6.11
N PRO A 226 20.46 -7.82 -5.41
CA PRO A 226 20.89 -9.06 -6.07
C PRO A 226 19.76 -9.64 -6.91
N ARG A 227 20.06 -10.00 -8.15
CA ARG A 227 19.15 -10.82 -8.96
C ARG A 227 19.15 -12.22 -8.38
N THR A 228 18.02 -12.66 -7.83
CA THR A 228 17.82 -14.08 -7.53
C THR A 228 17.67 -14.82 -8.86
N SER A 229 18.78 -15.22 -9.47
CA SER A 229 18.74 -16.26 -10.49
C SER A 229 18.47 -17.57 -9.76
N CYS A 230 17.34 -18.21 -10.07
CA CYS A 230 17.14 -19.60 -9.68
C CYS A 230 18.10 -20.44 -10.54
N GLY A 231 19.32 -20.65 -10.03
CA GLY A 231 20.28 -21.64 -10.53
C GLY A 231 21.05 -21.27 -11.80
N GLU A 232 21.99 -20.34 -11.71
CA GLU A 232 23.20 -20.48 -12.54
C GLU A 232 24.24 -21.21 -11.70
N LYS A 233 24.31 -22.55 -11.86
CA LYS A 233 25.50 -23.30 -11.42
C LYS A 233 26.67 -22.69 -12.18
N ARG A 234 27.45 -21.86 -11.48
CA ARG A 234 28.74 -21.38 -11.94
C ARG A 234 29.62 -22.60 -12.21
N MET A 235 29.61 -23.11 -13.45
CA MET A 235 30.61 -24.09 -13.89
C MET A 235 31.95 -23.37 -13.83
N LEU A 236 32.73 -23.65 -12.79
CA LEU A 236 34.14 -23.32 -12.74
C LEU A 236 34.85 -24.18 -13.80
N SER A 237 34.88 -23.73 -15.05
CA SER A 237 35.83 -24.23 -16.04
C SER A 237 37.20 -23.59 -15.77
N ARG A 238 37.91 -24.07 -14.75
CA ARG A 238 39.36 -23.87 -14.72
C ARG A 238 39.99 -24.86 -15.69
N CYS A 239 40.15 -24.39 -16.92
CA CYS A 239 41.13 -24.90 -17.85
C CYS A 239 42.52 -24.51 -17.33
N SER A 240 43.30 -25.50 -16.90
CA SER A 240 44.75 -25.41 -16.94
C SER A 240 45.28 -26.76 -17.40
N ARG A 241 45.57 -26.83 -18.70
CA ARG A 241 46.63 -27.68 -19.24
C ARG A 241 47.87 -27.47 -18.39
N MET A 242 48.48 -28.56 -17.95
CA MET A 242 49.93 -28.63 -17.79
C MET A 242 50.35 -29.90 -18.53
N ASP A 243 50.75 -29.69 -19.78
CA ASP A 243 51.71 -30.56 -20.45
C ASP A 243 53.09 -30.18 -19.91
N ALA A 244 53.76 -31.15 -19.27
CA ALA A 244 55.20 -31.45 -19.27
C ALA A 244 55.50 -32.44 -18.14
#